data_AF-A0A2E2U9Y7-F1
#
_entry.id   AF-A0A2E2U9Y7-F1
#
_cell.length_a   1.000
_cell.length_b   1.000
_cell.length_c   1.000
_cell.angle_alpha   90.00
_cell.angle_beta   90.00
_cell.angle_gamma   90.00
#
_symmetry.space_group_name_H-M   'P 1'
#
loop_
_entity.id
_entity.type
_entity.pdbx_description
1 polymer ?
#
loop_
_entity_poly.entity_id
_entity_poly.type
_entity_poly.pdbx_seq_one_letter_code
_entity_poly.pdbx_strand_id
1 'polypeptide(L)'
;MKNFVIFTLIVFSSHVFAFPDVCQFQTYISNRTQIQTGQFNDGVCFVSLSDRKAQDLVYRSHLFTDEGMQMVFNSYGYGPSSSHTGARVFFHPGMQKALDLNLQRDTVELQLGNGSRLYFDTNEYKFLPESDIKYLQDISVNRNNQGGLIISRSPTSYLDFGYRLGGSPMMNLNNYFMYIRPGKPYCRLANRSILRSIPGDIQFKYSPYGELENKIIKECEGE
;
A
#
# COMPACT_ATOMS: atom_id res chain seq x y z
N MET A 1 -30.93 55.13 28.05
CA MET A 1 -31.10 54.34 26.82
C MET A 1 -29.94 53.35 26.74
N LYS A 2 -30.19 52.05 26.92
CA LYS A 2 -29.18 50.99 26.89
C LYS A 2 -29.09 50.46 25.45
N ASN A 3 -27.97 50.71 24.78
CA ASN A 3 -27.69 50.18 23.44
C ASN A 3 -27.34 48.69 23.55
N PHE A 4 -28.23 47.85 23.04
CA PHE A 4 -28.03 46.40 22.92
C PHE A 4 -27.33 46.14 21.59
N VAL A 5 -26.01 45.93 21.63
CA VAL A 5 -25.21 45.59 20.44
C VAL A 5 -25.42 44.10 20.17
N ILE A 6 -26.21 43.78 19.13
CA ILE A 6 -26.38 42.42 18.63
C ILE A 6 -25.13 42.05 17.84
N PHE A 7 -24.31 41.17 18.42
CA PHE A 7 -23.14 40.60 17.77
C PHE A 7 -23.62 39.44 16.86
N THR A 8 -23.80 39.71 15.57
CA THR A 8 -24.18 38.69 14.60
C THR A 8 -23.00 37.75 14.36
N LEU A 9 -23.05 36.55 14.93
CA LEU A 9 -22.07 35.49 14.73
C LEU A 9 -22.22 34.95 13.29
N ILE A 10 -21.38 35.41 12.37
CA ILE A 10 -21.30 34.85 11.02
C ILE A 10 -20.61 33.49 11.13
N VAL A 11 -21.41 32.42 11.20
CA VAL A 11 -20.92 31.05 11.09
C VAL A 11 -20.54 30.84 9.63
N PHE A 12 -19.27 31.10 9.29
CA PHE A 12 -18.70 30.66 8.02
C PHE A 12 -18.73 29.13 8.01
N SER A 13 -19.70 28.58 7.28
CA SER A 13 -19.74 27.15 6.96
C SER A 13 -18.57 26.86 6.03
N SER A 14 -17.42 26.50 6.58
CA SER A 14 -16.34 25.92 5.80
C SER A 14 -16.84 24.59 5.25
N HIS A 15 -17.18 24.57 3.97
CA HIS A 15 -17.35 23.33 3.23
C HIS A 15 -15.99 22.64 3.16
N VAL A 16 -15.70 21.80 4.15
CA VAL A 16 -14.65 20.78 4.01
C VAL A 16 -15.16 19.86 2.91
N PHE A 17 -14.56 19.95 1.73
CA PHE A 17 -14.76 18.96 0.68
C PHE A 17 -14.24 17.64 1.25
N ALA A 18 -15.15 16.82 1.77
CA ALA A 18 -14.83 15.44 2.11
C ALA A 18 -14.46 14.75 0.79
N PHE A 19 -13.24 14.22 0.72
CA PHE A 19 -12.88 13.38 -0.41
C PHE A 19 -13.84 12.19 -0.45
N PRO A 20 -14.23 11.78 -1.67
CA PRO A 20 -15.14 10.65 -1.80
C PRO A 20 -14.47 9.37 -1.30
N ASP A 21 -15.31 8.50 -0.74
CA ASP A 21 -14.96 7.17 -0.22
C ASP A 21 -14.03 6.40 -1.19
N VAL A 22 -12.88 5.94 -0.68
CA VAL A 22 -11.87 5.18 -1.45
C VAL A 22 -12.43 3.89 -2.05
N CYS A 23 -13.52 3.37 -1.50
CA CYS A 23 -14.20 2.19 -2.03
C CYS A 23 -14.99 2.49 -3.31
N GLN A 24 -15.30 3.76 -3.59
CA GLN A 24 -15.95 4.14 -4.84
C GLN A 24 -14.93 4.20 -5.98
N PHE A 25 -15.31 3.65 -7.14
CA PHE A 25 -14.46 3.69 -8.32
C PHE A 25 -14.27 5.12 -8.81
N GLN A 26 -13.05 5.61 -8.73
CA GLN A 26 -12.67 6.93 -9.27
C GLN A 26 -11.32 6.86 -9.95
N THR A 27 -11.08 7.78 -10.87
CA THR A 27 -9.78 7.95 -11.51
C THR A 27 -9.43 9.43 -11.55
N TYR A 28 -8.26 9.75 -11.03
CA TYR A 28 -7.68 11.09 -11.04
C TYR A 28 -6.37 11.08 -11.80
N ILE A 29 -6.04 12.23 -12.37
CA ILE A 29 -4.75 12.47 -13.00
C ILE A 29 -4.14 13.68 -12.30
N SER A 30 -2.98 13.51 -11.70
CA SER A 30 -2.16 14.60 -11.16
C SER A 30 -0.74 14.44 -11.70
N ASN A 31 -0.27 15.43 -12.46
CA ASN A 31 1.03 15.41 -13.14
C ASN A 31 1.26 14.12 -13.95
N ARG A 32 2.29 13.34 -13.62
CA ARG A 32 2.59 12.06 -14.28
C ARG A 32 1.94 10.86 -13.60
N THR A 33 1.12 11.05 -12.57
CA THR A 33 0.50 9.96 -11.82
C THR A 33 -0.99 9.82 -12.16
N GLN A 34 -1.40 8.60 -12.50
CA GLN A 34 -2.79 8.19 -12.51
C GLN A 34 -3.10 7.54 -11.18
N ILE A 35 -4.12 8.06 -10.50
CA ILE A 35 -4.60 7.56 -9.22
C ILE A 35 -5.94 6.89 -9.49
N GLN A 36 -6.09 5.64 -9.08
CA GLN A 36 -7.35 4.90 -9.19
C GLN A 36 -7.79 4.44 -7.81
N THR A 37 -9.06 4.59 -7.51
CA THR A 37 -9.69 4.04 -6.31
C THR A 37 -10.79 3.08 -6.73
N GLY A 38 -11.27 2.24 -5.82
CA GLY A 38 -12.38 1.34 -6.07
C GLY A 38 -12.41 0.17 -5.11
N GLN A 39 -13.22 -0.82 -5.46
CA GLN A 39 -13.43 -2.02 -4.69
C GLN A 39 -13.29 -3.24 -5.60
N PHE A 40 -12.59 -4.27 -5.14
CA PHE A 40 -12.56 -5.58 -5.78
C PHE A 40 -13.88 -6.33 -5.57
N ASN A 41 -14.10 -7.41 -6.32
CA ASN A 41 -15.34 -8.19 -6.24
C ASN A 41 -15.58 -8.84 -4.86
N ASP A 42 -14.52 -9.03 -4.07
CA ASP A 42 -14.56 -9.57 -2.71
C ASP A 42 -14.82 -8.49 -1.64
N GLY A 43 -14.98 -7.23 -2.04
CA GLY A 43 -15.27 -6.12 -1.15
C GLY A 43 -14.03 -5.36 -0.66
N VAL A 44 -12.82 -5.79 -1.03
CA VAL A 44 -11.57 -5.13 -0.62
C VAL A 44 -11.40 -3.81 -1.36
N CYS A 45 -11.29 -2.70 -0.63
CA CYS A 45 -11.09 -1.38 -1.22
C CYS A 45 -9.61 -1.16 -1.55
N PHE A 46 -9.34 -0.42 -2.63
CA PHE A 46 -7.98 -0.20 -3.09
C PHE A 46 -7.70 1.23 -3.54
N VAL A 47 -6.43 1.61 -3.46
CA VAL A 47 -5.85 2.75 -4.16
C VAL A 47 -4.68 2.27 -5.02
N SER A 48 -4.67 2.62 -6.30
CA SER A 48 -3.54 2.40 -7.21
C SER A 48 -2.91 3.72 -7.66
N LEU A 49 -1.59 3.77 -7.65
CA LEU A 49 -0.77 4.86 -8.18
C LEU A 49 0.04 4.34 -9.36
N SER A 50 -0.20 4.83 -10.56
CA SER A 50 0.45 4.36 -11.80
C SER A 50 1.13 5.51 -12.55
N ASP A 51 2.34 5.27 -13.06
CA ASP A 51 3.07 6.27 -13.86
C ASP A 51 2.50 6.34 -15.28
N ARG A 52 2.05 7.53 -15.69
CA ARG A 52 1.49 7.81 -17.02
C ARG A 52 2.56 8.06 -18.08
N LYS A 53 3.79 8.33 -17.67
CA LYS A 53 4.92 8.56 -18.60
C LYS A 53 5.63 7.26 -18.99
N ALA A 54 4.99 6.11 -18.81
CA ALA A 54 5.49 4.81 -19.23
C ALA A 54 5.76 4.80 -20.74
N GLN A 55 7.00 4.48 -21.12
CA GLN A 55 7.40 4.24 -22.52
C GLN A 55 7.57 2.73 -22.71
N ASP A 56 7.15 2.21 -23.87
CA ASP A 56 7.29 0.80 -24.23
C ASP A 56 6.75 -0.19 -23.19
N LEU A 57 5.71 0.20 -22.45
CA LEU A 57 5.13 -0.55 -21.32
C LEU A 57 6.15 -0.84 -20.19
N VAL A 58 7.21 -0.07 -20.06
CA VAL A 58 8.14 -0.15 -18.93
C VAL A 58 7.67 0.80 -17.84
N TYR A 59 7.17 0.26 -16.72
CA TYR A 59 6.65 1.06 -15.62
C TYR A 59 6.62 0.32 -14.29
N ARG A 60 6.52 1.09 -13.21
CA ARG A 60 6.18 0.62 -11.87
C ARG A 60 4.82 1.19 -11.50
N SER A 61 4.01 0.41 -10.80
CA SER A 61 2.79 0.89 -10.15
C SER A 61 2.71 0.38 -8.71
N HIS A 62 2.02 1.14 -7.88
CA HIS A 62 1.76 0.82 -6.49
C HIS A 62 0.27 0.56 -6.32
N LEU A 63 -0.08 -0.49 -5.58
CA LEU A 63 -1.44 -0.80 -5.17
C LEU A 63 -1.44 -0.93 -3.65
N PHE A 64 -2.40 -0.28 -3.01
CA PHE A 64 -2.66 -0.35 -1.58
C PHE A 64 -4.08 -0.85 -1.36
N THR A 65 -4.29 -1.72 -0.37
CA THR A 65 -5.63 -2.16 0.03
C THR A 65 -5.96 -1.77 1.46
N ASP A 66 -7.24 -1.72 1.77
CA ASP A 66 -7.76 -1.47 3.13
C ASP A 66 -7.44 -2.61 4.10
N GLU A 67 -7.21 -3.82 3.61
CA GLU A 67 -6.65 -4.94 4.38
C GLU A 67 -5.15 -4.77 4.72
N GLY A 68 -4.48 -3.77 4.14
CA GLY A 68 -3.08 -3.44 4.42
C GLY A 68 -2.07 -4.00 3.42
N MET A 69 -2.50 -4.62 2.31
CA MET A 69 -1.56 -5.05 1.27
C MET A 69 -0.98 -3.83 0.56
N GLN A 70 0.34 -3.83 0.37
CA GLN A 70 1.02 -2.96 -0.59
C GLN A 70 1.70 -3.83 -1.65
N MET A 71 1.23 -3.75 -2.89
CA MET A 71 1.85 -4.40 -4.04
C MET A 71 2.59 -3.38 -4.90
N VAL A 72 3.85 -3.69 -5.23
CA VAL A 72 4.66 -2.97 -6.20
C VAL A 72 4.74 -3.80 -7.46
N PHE A 73 3.92 -3.45 -8.44
CA PHE A 73 3.92 -4.11 -9.74
C PHE A 73 4.95 -3.45 -10.66
N ASN A 74 5.67 -4.25 -11.42
CA ASN A 74 6.61 -3.79 -12.42
C ASN A 74 6.30 -4.48 -13.75
N SER A 75 6.32 -3.69 -14.82
CA SER A 75 6.34 -4.16 -16.19
C SER A 75 7.69 -3.82 -16.82
N TYR A 76 8.28 -4.79 -17.52
CA TYR A 76 9.58 -4.69 -18.19
C TYR A 76 9.45 -4.59 -19.71
N GLY A 77 8.26 -4.20 -20.19
CA GLY A 77 7.94 -3.97 -21.58
C GLY A 77 7.14 -5.09 -22.24
N TYR A 78 7.12 -5.11 -23.56
CA TYR A 78 6.35 -6.08 -24.35
C TYR A 78 6.86 -7.52 -24.16
N GLY A 79 5.96 -8.43 -23.76
CA GLY A 79 6.25 -9.86 -23.69
C GLY A 79 5.31 -10.61 -22.74
N PRO A 80 5.50 -11.92 -22.57
CA PRO A 80 4.64 -12.73 -21.72
C PRO A 80 4.82 -12.37 -20.24
N SER A 81 3.72 -12.27 -19.50
CA SER A 81 3.71 -11.87 -18.08
C SER A 81 4.69 -12.68 -17.22
N SER A 82 4.80 -14.00 -17.48
CA SER A 82 5.71 -14.90 -16.77
C SER A 82 7.16 -14.44 -16.73
N SER A 83 7.58 -13.67 -17.74
CA SER A 83 8.91 -13.13 -17.84
C SER A 83 8.94 -11.61 -17.93
N HIS A 84 7.86 -10.89 -18.25
CA HIS A 84 7.90 -9.43 -18.47
C HIS A 84 7.20 -8.62 -17.40
N THR A 85 6.59 -9.28 -16.41
CA THR A 85 6.04 -8.59 -15.25
C THR A 85 6.57 -9.19 -13.96
N GLY A 86 6.52 -8.44 -12.87
CA GLY A 86 6.89 -8.93 -11.55
C GLY A 86 6.23 -8.11 -10.46
N ALA A 87 6.11 -8.70 -9.28
CA ALA A 87 5.51 -8.05 -8.13
C ALA A 87 6.38 -8.22 -6.89
N ARG A 88 6.51 -7.14 -6.12
CA ARG A 88 6.94 -7.19 -4.71
C ARG A 88 5.73 -6.91 -3.83
N VAL A 89 5.57 -7.67 -2.76
CA VAL A 89 4.39 -7.51 -1.89
C VAL A 89 4.84 -7.31 -0.44
N PHE A 90 4.33 -6.23 0.14
CA PHE A 90 4.37 -5.97 1.56
C PHE A 90 2.96 -6.09 2.13
N PHE A 91 2.87 -6.37 3.43
CA PHE A 91 1.61 -6.36 4.15
C PHE A 91 1.80 -5.53 5.42
N HIS A 92 1.01 -4.46 5.54
CA HIS A 92 1.02 -3.43 6.58
C HIS A 92 -0.23 -3.57 7.43
N PRO A 93 -0.15 -4.33 8.51
CA PRO A 93 -1.36 -4.81 9.12
C PRO A 93 -2.20 -3.75 9.81
N GLY A 94 -3.48 -3.66 9.45
CA GLY A 94 -4.39 -2.64 9.96
C GLY A 94 -5.25 -3.11 11.13
N MET A 95 -5.37 -2.26 12.16
CA MET A 95 -6.39 -2.41 13.23
C MET A 95 -7.01 -1.07 13.68
N GLN A 96 -6.60 0.07 13.09
CA GLN A 96 -6.84 1.37 13.72
C GLN A 96 -7.62 2.37 12.88
N LYS A 97 -7.49 2.33 11.55
CA LYS A 97 -8.07 3.33 10.64
C LYS A 97 -8.56 2.68 9.35
N ALA A 98 -9.45 3.36 8.64
CA ALA A 98 -9.78 3.02 7.26
C ALA A 98 -8.65 3.47 6.32
N LEU A 99 -8.52 2.81 5.17
CA LEU A 99 -7.73 3.34 4.07
C LEU A 99 -8.35 4.67 3.63
N ASP A 100 -7.54 5.71 3.51
CA ASP A 100 -7.99 7.02 3.06
C ASP A 100 -6.98 7.65 2.09
N LEU A 101 -7.48 8.52 1.23
CA LEU A 101 -6.75 9.20 0.18
C LEU A 101 -7.09 10.68 0.20
N ASN A 102 -6.07 11.52 0.26
CA ASN A 102 -6.20 12.96 0.10
C ASN A 102 -5.22 13.45 -0.98
N LEU A 103 -5.74 14.09 -2.02
CA LEU A 103 -4.93 14.66 -3.10
C LEU A 103 -4.79 16.17 -2.90
N GLN A 104 -3.58 16.62 -2.60
CA GLN A 104 -3.25 18.03 -2.42
C GLN A 104 -2.27 18.48 -3.50
N ARG A 105 -2.76 19.16 -4.54
CA ARG A 105 -1.97 19.64 -5.70
C ARG A 105 -1.16 18.50 -6.36
N ASP A 106 0.12 18.43 -6.06
CA ASP A 106 1.14 17.51 -6.57
C ASP A 106 1.51 16.40 -5.57
N THR A 107 0.82 16.32 -4.43
CA THR A 107 1.07 15.33 -3.40
C THR A 107 -0.16 14.48 -3.13
N VAL A 108 0.02 13.17 -3.09
CA VAL A 108 -0.95 12.21 -2.58
C VAL A 108 -0.59 11.86 -1.14
N GLU A 109 -1.52 12.09 -0.21
CA GLU A 109 -1.46 11.57 1.15
C GLU A 109 -2.34 10.30 1.23
N LEU A 110 -1.73 9.20 1.67
CA LEU A 110 -2.40 7.92 1.92
C LEU A 110 -2.36 7.60 3.41
N GLN A 111 -3.52 7.38 4.01
CA GLN A 111 -3.65 6.83 5.35
C GLN A 111 -3.83 5.31 5.25
N LEU A 112 -2.88 4.54 5.78
CA LEU A 112 -3.00 3.07 5.82
C LEU A 112 -3.83 2.63 7.03
N GLY A 113 -4.37 1.40 6.99
CA GLY A 113 -5.17 0.84 8.08
C GLY A 113 -4.39 0.63 9.40
N ASN A 114 -3.06 0.60 9.32
CA ASN A 114 -2.15 0.55 10.47
C ASN A 114 -1.88 1.94 11.10
N GLY A 115 -2.52 2.99 10.60
CA GLY A 115 -2.37 4.36 11.07
C GLY A 115 -1.19 5.14 10.47
N SER A 116 -0.33 4.50 9.65
CA SER A 116 0.77 5.18 8.97
C SER A 116 0.25 6.08 7.85
N ARG A 117 0.88 7.25 7.70
CA ARG A 117 0.66 8.16 6.59
C ARG A 117 1.81 8.11 5.60
N LEU A 118 1.48 7.92 4.33
CA LEU A 118 2.44 7.97 3.22
C LEU A 118 2.17 9.21 2.39
N TYR A 119 3.23 9.89 2.00
CA TYR A 119 3.17 11.04 1.10
C TYR A 119 3.87 10.66 -0.21
N PHE A 120 3.22 10.88 -1.34
CA PHE A 120 3.71 10.50 -2.66
C PHE A 120 3.69 11.71 -3.59
N ASP A 121 4.84 12.02 -4.18
CA ASP A 121 5.00 13.11 -5.14
C ASP A 121 4.51 12.65 -6.52
N THR A 122 3.46 13.29 -7.03
CA THR A 122 2.85 12.91 -8.30
C THR A 122 3.62 13.37 -9.52
N ASN A 123 4.55 14.32 -9.35
CA ASN A 123 5.42 14.87 -10.40
C ASN A 123 6.72 14.07 -10.53
N GLU A 124 7.36 13.75 -9.41
CA GLU A 124 8.59 12.94 -9.36
C GLU A 124 8.33 11.43 -9.34
N TYR A 125 7.09 11.02 -9.06
CA TYR A 125 6.68 9.61 -8.97
C TYR A 125 7.47 8.82 -7.92
N LYS A 126 7.54 9.35 -6.70
CA LYS A 126 8.28 8.76 -5.58
C LYS A 126 7.61 9.03 -4.24
N PHE A 127 7.85 8.14 -3.27
CA PHE A 127 7.49 8.43 -1.87
C PHE A 127 8.36 9.56 -1.31
N LEU A 128 7.72 10.47 -0.58
CA LEU A 128 8.34 11.62 0.03
C LEU A 128 8.97 11.26 1.40
N PRO A 129 10.09 11.90 1.79
CA PRO A 129 10.80 11.64 3.03
C PRO A 129 9.97 11.86 4.30
N GLU A 130 8.87 12.60 4.25
CA GLU A 130 7.97 12.90 5.36
C GLU A 130 7.08 11.70 5.72
N SER A 131 6.90 10.73 4.82
CA SER A 131 6.09 9.51 5.03
C SER A 131 6.50 8.75 6.29
N ASP A 132 5.55 8.24 7.08
CA ASP A 132 5.85 7.49 8.30
C ASP A 132 6.73 6.26 8.01
N ILE A 133 6.37 5.52 6.95
CA ILE A 133 7.19 4.44 6.39
C ILE A 133 8.20 5.05 5.42
N LYS A 134 9.49 4.78 5.64
CA LYS A 134 10.58 5.25 4.79
C LYS A 134 10.89 4.20 3.74
N TYR A 135 10.88 4.64 2.48
CA TYR A 135 11.18 3.80 1.34
C TYR A 135 12.52 4.21 0.72
N LEU A 136 13.26 3.21 0.25
CA LEU A 136 14.31 3.36 -0.75
C LEU A 136 13.73 2.91 -2.09
N GLN A 137 13.59 3.85 -3.02
CA GLN A 137 13.05 3.60 -4.34
C GLN A 137 14.14 3.78 -5.40
N ASP A 138 14.34 2.76 -6.22
CA ASP A 138 15.19 2.85 -7.40
C ASP A 138 14.43 3.59 -8.51
N ILE A 139 15.04 4.60 -9.11
CA ILE A 139 14.45 5.37 -10.21
C ILE A 139 14.21 4.47 -11.43
N SER A 140 15.10 3.49 -11.65
CA SER A 140 15.02 2.61 -12.81
C SER A 140 14.03 1.46 -12.59
N VAL A 141 13.31 1.08 -13.64
CA VAL A 141 12.50 -0.14 -13.68
C VAL A 141 13.28 -1.19 -14.44
N ASN A 142 13.94 -2.10 -13.72
CA ASN A 142 14.76 -3.15 -14.33
C ASN A 142 14.63 -4.46 -13.55
N ARG A 143 15.09 -5.55 -14.15
CA ARG A 143 14.91 -6.91 -13.63
C ARG A 143 15.80 -7.22 -12.42
N ASN A 144 16.87 -6.46 -12.24
CA ASN A 144 17.92 -6.74 -11.27
C ASN A 144 17.67 -6.05 -9.92
N ASN A 145 16.71 -5.13 -9.84
CA ASN A 145 16.43 -4.38 -8.60
C ASN A 145 15.26 -4.92 -7.77
N GLN A 146 14.79 -6.15 -8.04
CA GLN A 146 13.80 -6.86 -7.22
C GLN A 146 12.54 -6.03 -6.92
N GLY A 147 12.05 -5.34 -7.95
CA GLY A 147 10.87 -4.47 -7.87
C GLY A 147 11.17 -3.02 -7.48
N GLY A 148 12.43 -2.70 -7.15
CA GLY A 148 12.95 -1.34 -6.98
C GLY A 148 12.32 -0.53 -5.86
N LEU A 149 11.76 -1.19 -4.85
CA LEU A 149 11.26 -0.57 -3.62
C LEU A 149 11.64 -1.43 -2.42
N ILE A 150 12.23 -0.80 -1.40
CA ILE A 150 12.58 -1.42 -0.12
C ILE A 150 12.07 -0.52 1.00
N ILE A 151 11.49 -1.10 2.05
CA ILE A 151 11.18 -0.37 3.28
C ILE A 151 12.46 -0.30 4.12
N SER A 152 13.05 0.89 4.25
CA SER A 152 14.25 1.09 5.09
C SER A 152 13.91 1.31 6.55
N ARG A 153 12.72 1.86 6.85
CA ARG A 153 12.23 2.06 8.21
C ARG A 153 10.72 2.07 8.24
N SER A 154 10.14 1.43 9.24
CA SER A 154 8.70 1.50 9.53
C SER A 154 8.50 1.73 11.04
N PRO A 155 7.54 2.56 11.47
CA PRO A 155 7.18 2.70 12.87
C PRO A 155 6.34 1.52 13.38
N THR A 156 5.80 0.69 12.49
CA THR A 156 4.95 -0.47 12.79
C THR A 156 5.56 -1.75 12.24
N SER A 157 5.03 -2.90 12.70
CA SER A 157 5.36 -4.20 12.14
C SER A 157 4.84 -4.34 10.70
N TYR A 158 5.52 -5.12 9.87
CA TYR A 158 5.05 -5.44 8.52
C TYR A 158 5.60 -6.79 8.04
N LEU A 159 4.97 -7.35 7.01
CA LEU A 159 5.44 -8.54 6.29
C LEU A 159 6.05 -8.12 4.95
N ASP A 160 7.20 -8.68 4.60
CA ASP A 160 7.80 -8.58 3.27
C ASP A 160 7.80 -9.98 2.64
N PHE A 161 6.93 -10.20 1.65
CA PHE A 161 6.84 -11.46 0.91
C PHE A 161 7.93 -11.56 -0.18
N GLY A 162 8.75 -10.53 -0.33
CA GLY A 162 9.81 -10.45 -1.33
C GLY A 162 9.28 -10.10 -2.72
N TYR A 163 10.12 -10.31 -3.72
CA TYR A 163 9.82 -10.05 -5.12
C TYR A 163 9.78 -11.34 -5.93
N ARG A 164 8.89 -11.40 -6.92
CA ARG A 164 8.81 -12.51 -7.88
C ARG A 164 8.51 -12.01 -9.29
N LEU A 165 9.22 -12.58 -10.27
CA LEU A 165 8.89 -12.45 -11.69
C LEU A 165 7.72 -13.38 -12.05
N GLY A 166 6.82 -12.90 -12.90
CA GLY A 166 5.70 -13.68 -13.41
C GLY A 166 4.49 -13.80 -12.48
N GLY A 167 4.42 -13.01 -11.40
CA GLY A 167 3.25 -12.95 -10.53
C GLY A 167 3.57 -12.60 -9.08
N SER A 168 2.55 -12.66 -8.22
CA SER A 168 2.71 -12.39 -6.79
C SER A 168 3.61 -13.44 -6.09
N PRO A 169 4.54 -13.01 -5.22
CA PRO A 169 5.35 -13.93 -4.41
C PRO A 169 4.49 -14.76 -3.43
N MET A 170 3.30 -14.29 -3.08
CA MET A 170 2.36 -14.99 -2.19
C MET A 170 1.80 -16.28 -2.81
N MET A 171 1.81 -16.39 -4.14
CA MET A 171 1.34 -17.58 -4.88
C MET A 171 2.19 -18.83 -4.64
N ASN A 172 3.43 -18.68 -4.14
CA ASN A 172 4.26 -19.83 -3.79
C ASN A 172 4.24 -20.06 -2.27
N LEU A 173 3.46 -21.05 -1.83
CA LEU A 173 3.35 -21.41 -0.41
C LEU A 173 4.64 -21.99 0.20
N ASN A 174 5.59 -22.41 -0.64
CA ASN A 174 6.92 -22.89 -0.21
C ASN A 174 7.95 -21.76 -0.07
N ASN A 175 7.64 -20.55 -0.54
CA ASN A 175 8.48 -19.38 -0.28
C ASN A 175 8.34 -18.93 1.18
N TYR A 176 9.13 -17.93 1.54
CA TYR A 176 9.15 -17.35 2.88
C TYR A 176 8.83 -15.87 2.80
N PHE A 177 8.18 -15.36 3.83
CA PHE A 177 8.11 -13.94 4.10
C PHE A 177 9.00 -13.59 5.28
N MET A 178 9.38 -12.32 5.36
CA MET A 178 10.02 -11.74 6.54
C MET A 178 8.97 -11.00 7.35
N TYR A 179 8.93 -11.22 8.66
CA TYR A 179 8.22 -10.38 9.62
C TYR A 179 9.23 -9.41 10.23
N ILE A 180 9.03 -8.11 10.00
CA ILE A 180 9.91 -7.05 10.47
C ILE A 180 9.19 -6.26 11.55
N ARG A 181 9.90 -5.99 12.66
CA ARG A 181 9.40 -5.19 13.77
C ARG A 181 10.39 -4.07 14.12
N PRO A 182 9.91 -2.89 14.56
CA PRO A 182 10.79 -1.83 15.04
C PRO A 182 11.70 -2.31 16.18
N GLY A 183 13.01 -2.13 16.03
CA GLY A 183 13.99 -2.45 17.08
C GLY A 183 14.20 -3.93 17.39
N LYS A 184 13.71 -4.85 16.54
CA LYS A 184 13.90 -6.30 16.71
C LYS A 184 14.53 -6.91 15.44
N PRO A 185 15.27 -8.03 15.56
CA PRO A 185 15.65 -8.83 14.40
C PRO A 185 14.41 -9.27 13.60
N TYR A 186 14.56 -9.40 12.28
CA TYR A 186 13.50 -9.97 11.46
C TYR A 186 13.32 -11.46 11.76
N CYS A 187 12.10 -11.94 11.59
CA CYS A 187 11.76 -13.36 11.68
C CYS A 187 11.37 -13.86 10.28
N ARG A 188 11.78 -15.07 9.91
CA ARG A 188 11.50 -15.64 8.60
C ARG A 188 10.61 -16.86 8.74
N LEU A 189 9.42 -16.81 8.16
CA LEU A 189 8.42 -17.88 8.21
C LEU A 189 7.99 -18.28 6.79
N ALA A 190 7.56 -19.53 6.63
CA ALA A 190 7.10 -20.01 5.33
C ALA A 190 5.72 -19.41 5.01
N ASN A 191 5.47 -19.06 3.75
CA ASN A 191 4.19 -18.51 3.31
C ASN A 191 3.01 -19.41 3.72
N ARG A 192 3.18 -20.74 3.63
CA ARG A 192 2.18 -21.71 4.10
C ARG A 192 1.83 -21.63 5.58
N SER A 193 2.59 -20.96 6.44
CA SER A 193 2.19 -20.84 7.86
C SER A 193 0.95 -19.95 8.01
N ILE A 194 0.83 -18.92 7.17
CA ILE A 194 -0.25 -17.93 7.26
C ILE A 194 -1.14 -17.84 6.01
N LEU A 195 -0.71 -18.39 4.87
CA LEU A 195 -1.45 -18.39 3.61
C LEU A 195 -1.99 -19.79 3.27
N ARG A 196 -3.16 -19.82 2.62
CA ARG A 196 -3.75 -21.02 2.01
C ARG A 196 -4.12 -20.74 0.56
N SER A 197 -4.05 -21.77 -0.28
CA SER A 197 -4.57 -21.69 -1.64
C SER A 197 -6.05 -22.07 -1.66
N ILE A 198 -6.81 -21.30 -2.42
CA ILE A 198 -8.18 -21.59 -2.80
C ILE A 198 -8.25 -21.64 -4.33
N PRO A 199 -9.33 -22.17 -4.95
CA PRO A 199 -9.44 -22.21 -6.41
C PRO A 199 -9.27 -20.81 -7.02
N GLY A 200 -8.17 -20.62 -7.76
CA GLY A 200 -7.85 -19.38 -8.46
C GLY A 200 -7.17 -18.29 -7.63
N ASP A 201 -6.93 -18.49 -6.32
CA ASP A 201 -6.46 -17.40 -5.45
C ASP A 201 -5.69 -17.89 -4.19
N ILE A 202 -5.12 -16.94 -3.43
CA ILE A 202 -4.42 -17.13 -2.16
C ILE A 202 -5.05 -16.24 -1.10
N GLN A 203 -5.38 -16.82 0.04
CA GLN A 203 -5.96 -16.10 1.17
C GLN A 203 -5.14 -16.27 2.44
N PHE A 204 -5.23 -15.29 3.34
CA PHE A 204 -4.79 -15.46 4.71
C PHE A 204 -5.67 -16.52 5.41
N LYS A 205 -5.03 -17.35 6.25
CA LYS A 205 -5.69 -18.38 7.06
C LYS A 205 -6.44 -17.80 8.26
N TYR A 206 -5.99 -16.64 8.74
CA TYR A 206 -6.41 -16.02 9.99
C TYR A 206 -7.01 -14.65 9.67
N SER A 207 -8.24 -14.43 10.14
CA SER A 207 -8.96 -13.16 10.06
C SER A 207 -9.92 -13.09 11.25
N PRO A 208 -9.95 -11.99 12.04
CA PRO A 208 -9.32 -10.69 11.77
C PRO A 208 -7.81 -10.67 12.00
N TYR A 209 -7.13 -9.59 11.57
CA TYR A 209 -5.68 -9.48 11.60
C TYR A 209 -5.03 -9.74 12.98
N GLY A 210 -5.69 -9.39 14.08
CA GLY A 210 -5.15 -9.65 15.43
C GLY A 210 -4.79 -11.12 15.66
N GLU A 211 -5.54 -12.06 15.07
CA GLU A 211 -5.21 -13.49 15.12
C GLU A 211 -3.97 -13.83 14.29
N LEU A 212 -3.82 -13.20 13.13
CA LEU A 212 -2.66 -13.36 12.26
C LEU A 212 -1.38 -12.88 12.97
N GLU A 213 -1.40 -11.70 13.59
CA GLU A 213 -0.22 -11.17 14.28
C GLU A 213 0.19 -12.07 15.45
N ASN A 214 -0.78 -12.46 16.29
CA ASN A 214 -0.52 -13.33 17.44
C ASN A 214 0.11 -14.65 17.00
N LYS A 215 -0.37 -15.23 15.89
CA LYS A 215 0.19 -16.46 15.34
C LYS A 215 1.64 -16.26 14.88
N ILE A 216 1.93 -15.16 14.18
CA ILE A 216 3.28 -14.84 13.71
C ILE A 216 4.22 -14.61 14.90
N ILE A 217 3.81 -13.82 15.89
CA ILE A 217 4.58 -13.55 17.11
C ILE A 217 4.93 -14.86 17.81
N LYS A 218 3.94 -15.71 18.04
CA LYS A 218 4.11 -17.02 18.67
C LYS A 218 5.16 -17.88 17.96
N GLU A 219 5.08 -17.98 16.63
CA GLU A 219 6.07 -18.73 15.83
C GLU A 219 7.47 -18.11 15.84
N CYS A 220 7.57 -16.79 15.92
CA CYS A 220 8.84 -16.08 15.93
C CYS A 220 9.53 -16.05 17.29
N GLU A 221 8.76 -16.17 18.38
CA GLU A 221 9.26 -16.09 19.76
C GLU A 221 9.38 -17.46 20.45
N GLY A 222 8.81 -18.50 19.84
CA GLY A 222 8.94 -19.88 20.34
C GLY A 222 8.02 -20.20 21.51
N GLU A 223 6.90 -19.50 21.64
CA GLU A 223 5.80 -19.78 22.59
C GLU A 223 4.80 -20.81 22.05
#